data_AF-A0A2W4XBM6-F1
#
_entry.id   AF-A0A2W4XBM6-F1
#
_cell.length_a   1.000
_cell.length_b   1.000
_cell.length_c   1.000
_cell.angle_alpha   90.00
_cell.angle_beta   90.00
_cell.angle_gamma   90.00
#
_symmetry.space_group_name_H-M   'P 1'
#
loop_
_entity.id
_entity.type
_entity.pdbx_description
1 polymer ?
#
loop_
_entity_poly.entity_id
_entity_poly.type
_entity_poly.pdbx_seq_one_letter_code
_entity_poly.pdbx_strand_id
1 'polypeptide(L)'
;MPLARALVQIVVALACLAAAGCETAFAPPPPRAAEERAVVEGEPVAEVGSDELAVGATARPPRELWLGADMVIQRVEPEVARAEVGEAVQQLVADARFCTPMPTVWLAASERNGRFVVRFDLMRRDWGADVAASAQSRMEDMVAMGFLTRRDVSEVGIGAVEYTLTREGRLYLRGAIDSGQRPAFCAPAERRVVEITAMEWGQFPCGTLRVRFTHTADAWPAWATTASSRQRLEQTWPPLGENGYGEVSLSRQWFRVASLPRGARNGALVSACLDDDRERVIANDLNLSAPPPY
;
A
#
# COMPACT_ATOMS: atom_id res chain seq x y z
N MET A 1 11.03 29.18 49.98
CA MET A 1 11.36 28.03 50.85
C MET A 1 11.07 26.75 50.09
N PRO A 2 12.09 25.94 49.74
CA PRO A 2 11.94 24.72 48.97
C PRO A 2 12.08 23.47 49.86
N LEU A 3 11.12 22.54 49.84
CA LEU A 3 11.26 21.17 50.40
C LEU A 3 10.31 20.25 49.61
N ALA A 4 10.83 19.39 48.74
CA ALA A 4 11.10 17.95 48.98
C ALA A 4 9.89 17.07 48.57
N ARG A 5 9.95 16.41 47.40
CA ARG A 5 10.33 14.99 47.19
C ARG A 5 9.43 13.98 47.93
N ALA A 6 8.68 13.18 47.18
CA ALA A 6 8.52 11.74 47.46
C ALA A 6 8.04 10.98 46.21
N LEU A 7 8.93 10.16 45.67
CA LEU A 7 8.64 9.04 44.76
C LEU A 7 7.87 7.95 45.51
N VAL A 8 6.91 7.31 44.84
CA VAL A 8 6.39 6.00 45.25
C VAL A 8 6.50 5.06 44.05
N GLN A 9 7.57 4.25 44.07
CA GLN A 9 7.63 2.98 43.34
C GLN A 9 7.10 1.90 44.28
N ILE A 10 6.11 1.12 43.83
CA ILE A 10 5.72 -0.13 44.50
C ILE A 10 6.04 -1.27 43.55
N VAL A 11 7.07 -2.02 43.92
CA VAL A 11 7.36 -3.37 43.45
C VAL A 11 6.84 -4.31 44.53
N VAL A 12 5.95 -5.24 44.19
CA VAL A 12 5.75 -6.47 44.95
C VAL A 12 5.67 -7.62 43.95
N ALA A 13 6.58 -8.58 44.15
CA ALA A 13 6.67 -9.82 43.41
C ALA A 13 6.25 -11.00 44.31
N LEU A 14 5.82 -12.08 43.64
CA LEU A 14 5.76 -13.48 44.06
C LEU A 14 4.80 -13.88 45.22
N ALA A 15 3.90 -14.84 44.96
CA ALA A 15 4.21 -16.28 45.13
C ALA A 15 3.01 -17.22 44.87
N CYS A 16 3.35 -18.38 44.28
CA CYS A 16 2.74 -19.74 44.37
C CYS A 16 1.36 -20.01 43.72
N LEU A 17 1.26 -20.85 42.67
CA LEU A 17 1.43 -22.32 42.54
C LEU A 17 0.19 -23.14 42.93
N ALA A 18 -0.46 -23.73 41.91
CA ALA A 18 -1.25 -24.99 41.84
C ALA A 18 -2.48 -24.77 40.93
N ALA A 19 -2.98 -25.68 40.10
CA ALA A 19 -2.57 -26.95 39.50
C ALA A 19 -3.70 -27.33 38.50
N ALA A 20 -3.47 -28.33 37.64
CA ALA A 20 -4.39 -28.93 36.67
C ALA A 20 -4.70 -28.05 35.43
N GLY A 21 -4.48 -28.49 34.20
CA GLY A 21 -4.54 -29.85 33.67
C GLY A 21 -5.61 -29.86 32.57
N CYS A 22 -5.21 -29.63 31.32
CA CYS A 22 -6.05 -29.91 30.15
C CYS A 22 -5.15 -30.07 28.92
N GLU A 23 -4.55 -31.26 28.81
CA GLU A 23 -4.01 -31.77 27.56
C GLU A 23 -5.20 -32.17 26.67
N THR A 24 -5.42 -31.47 25.57
CA THR A 24 -6.17 -32.01 24.44
C THR A 24 -5.21 -32.25 23.30
N ALA A 25 -4.79 -33.51 23.21
CA ALA A 25 -4.05 -34.07 22.09
C ALA A 25 -4.85 -33.90 20.79
N PHE A 26 -4.32 -33.13 19.85
CA PHE A 26 -4.77 -33.14 18.46
C PHE A 26 -3.98 -34.22 17.72
N ALA A 27 -4.62 -35.36 17.50
CA ALA A 27 -4.07 -36.45 16.69
C ALA A 27 -4.06 -36.04 15.20
N PRO A 28 -3.01 -36.39 14.43
CA PRO A 28 -2.97 -36.18 13.00
C PRO A 28 -3.92 -37.17 12.27
N PRO A 29 -4.53 -36.75 11.15
CA PRO A 29 -5.41 -37.61 10.35
C PRO A 29 -4.65 -38.77 9.68
N PRO A 30 -5.32 -39.91 9.43
CA PRO A 30 -4.70 -41.06 8.79
C PRO A 30 -4.35 -40.80 7.31
N PRO A 31 -3.33 -41.49 6.78
CA PRO A 31 -2.92 -41.38 5.38
C PRO A 31 -4.01 -41.95 4.46
N ARG A 32 -4.41 -41.17 3.44
CA ARG A 32 -5.26 -41.67 2.36
C ARG A 32 -4.46 -42.62 1.46
N ALA A 33 -5.09 -43.74 1.18
CA ALA A 33 -4.61 -44.79 0.30
C ALA A 33 -4.30 -44.25 -1.10
N ALA A 34 -3.28 -44.87 -1.70
CA ALA A 34 -2.91 -44.71 -3.10
C ALA A 34 -4.08 -45.10 -4.01
N GLU A 35 -4.48 -44.18 -4.88
CA GLU A 35 -5.37 -44.46 -6.00
C GLU A 35 -4.55 -44.47 -7.29
N GLU A 36 -4.97 -45.36 -8.16
CA GLU A 36 -4.24 -45.97 -9.26
C GLU A 36 -3.78 -45.01 -10.36
N ARG A 37 -2.63 -45.37 -10.93
CA ARG A 37 -2.12 -44.85 -12.19
C ARG A 37 -3.07 -45.21 -13.32
N ALA A 38 -3.66 -44.21 -13.97
CA ALA A 38 -4.08 -44.33 -15.37
C ALA A 38 -3.00 -43.68 -16.25
N VAL A 39 -2.29 -44.52 -16.99
CA VAL A 39 -1.38 -44.12 -18.08
C VAL A 39 -2.27 -43.73 -19.26
N VAL A 40 -2.24 -42.45 -19.65
CA VAL A 40 -2.76 -41.99 -20.94
C VAL A 40 -1.54 -41.62 -21.77
N GLU A 41 -1.25 -42.45 -22.77
CA GLU A 41 -0.27 -42.18 -23.81
C GLU A 41 -0.76 -41.08 -24.75
N GLY A 42 0.10 -40.10 -24.99
CA GLY A 42 0.35 -39.52 -26.32
C GLY A 42 -0.64 -38.50 -26.86
N GLU A 43 -0.28 -37.22 -26.75
CA GLU A 43 -0.32 -36.26 -27.87
C GLU A 43 0.58 -35.04 -27.55
N PRO A 44 1.15 -34.38 -28.57
CA PRO A 44 2.44 -33.71 -28.47
C PRO A 44 2.39 -32.43 -27.65
N VAL A 45 3.40 -32.28 -26.79
CA VAL A 45 3.76 -31.05 -26.11
C VAL A 45 4.05 -30.00 -27.19
N ALA A 46 3.10 -29.10 -27.41
CA ALA A 46 3.39 -27.85 -28.09
C ALA A 46 4.50 -27.16 -27.27
N GLU A 47 5.63 -26.92 -27.92
CA GLU A 47 6.69 -26.08 -27.39
C GLU A 47 6.06 -24.78 -26.89
N VAL A 48 5.98 -24.65 -25.56
CA VAL A 48 5.73 -23.38 -24.91
C VAL A 48 6.96 -22.55 -25.28
N GLY A 49 6.80 -21.72 -26.31
CA GLY A 49 7.76 -20.71 -26.68
C GLY A 49 8.15 -19.97 -25.42
N SER A 50 9.43 -20.08 -25.08
CA SER A 50 10.11 -19.30 -24.06
C SER A 50 10.15 -17.84 -24.52
N ASP A 51 8.99 -17.19 -24.47
CA ASP A 51 8.76 -15.77 -24.74
C ASP A 51 8.68 -14.99 -23.42
N GLU A 52 9.48 -15.43 -22.44
CA GLU A 52 9.72 -14.74 -21.20
C GLU A 52 11.20 -14.37 -21.18
N LEU A 53 11.50 -13.07 -21.04
CA LEU A 53 12.82 -12.45 -20.83
C LEU A 53 13.53 -11.94 -22.08
N ALA A 54 12.94 -10.96 -22.78
CA ALA A 54 13.74 -9.84 -23.26
C ALA A 54 14.07 -8.90 -22.08
N VAL A 55 14.83 -9.41 -21.10
CA VAL A 55 15.57 -8.55 -20.18
C VAL A 55 16.57 -7.78 -21.04
N GLY A 56 16.64 -6.45 -20.89
CA GLY A 56 17.58 -5.61 -21.61
C GLY A 56 18.95 -6.28 -21.70
N ALA A 57 19.33 -6.70 -22.90
CA ALA A 57 20.46 -7.59 -23.18
C ALA A 57 21.85 -7.03 -22.78
N THR A 58 21.88 -5.87 -22.13
CA THR A 58 23.08 -5.10 -21.77
C THR A 58 23.26 -4.90 -20.27
N ALA A 59 22.20 -5.00 -19.45
CA ALA A 59 22.30 -4.73 -18.02
C ALA A 59 22.97 -5.92 -17.28
N ARG A 60 24.06 -5.65 -16.56
CA ARG A 60 24.83 -6.68 -15.84
C ARG A 60 24.73 -6.48 -14.33
N PRO A 61 24.62 -7.58 -13.56
CA PRO A 61 24.57 -7.48 -12.11
C PRO A 61 25.88 -6.87 -11.56
N PRO A 62 25.78 -5.97 -10.57
CA PRO A 62 26.94 -5.32 -9.97
C PRO A 62 27.83 -6.30 -9.20
N ARG A 63 29.14 -5.98 -9.10
CA ARG A 63 30.14 -6.86 -8.45
C ARG A 63 29.85 -7.04 -6.95
N GLU A 64 29.27 -6.02 -6.34
CA GLU A 64 28.92 -5.91 -4.93
C GLU A 64 28.00 -7.05 -4.47
N LEU A 65 27.10 -7.53 -5.35
CA LEU A 65 26.28 -8.71 -5.04
C LEU A 65 27.12 -9.98 -4.84
N TRP A 66 28.20 -10.13 -5.60
CA TRP A 66 29.13 -11.24 -5.46
C TRP A 66 30.01 -11.11 -4.21
N LEU A 67 30.22 -9.88 -3.74
CA LEU A 67 30.94 -9.56 -2.51
C LEU A 67 30.06 -9.68 -1.25
N GLY A 68 28.79 -10.02 -1.41
CA GLY A 68 27.88 -10.35 -0.31
C GLY A 68 26.79 -9.32 -0.03
N ALA A 69 26.67 -8.25 -0.82
CA ALA A 69 25.54 -7.34 -0.69
C ALA A 69 24.22 -8.05 -1.02
N ASP A 70 23.18 -7.84 -0.20
CA ASP A 70 21.85 -8.43 -0.43
C ASP A 70 21.07 -7.70 -1.52
N MET A 71 21.29 -6.39 -1.65
CA MET A 71 20.65 -5.52 -2.61
C MET A 71 21.63 -4.44 -3.08
N VAL A 72 21.54 -4.04 -4.34
CA VAL A 72 22.29 -2.91 -4.91
C VAL A 72 21.38 -2.07 -5.78
N ILE A 73 21.40 -0.75 -5.56
CA ILE A 73 20.81 0.24 -6.48
C ILE A 73 21.91 0.78 -7.38
N GLN A 74 21.75 0.60 -8.69
CA GLN A 74 22.70 0.99 -9.70
C GLN A 74 22.12 2.08 -10.60
N ARG A 75 23.02 2.90 -11.14
CA ARG A 75 22.69 3.86 -12.20
C ARG A 75 22.07 3.14 -13.41
N VAL A 76 21.08 3.79 -14.03
CA VAL A 76 20.53 3.36 -15.32
C VAL A 76 21.50 3.72 -16.44
N GLU A 77 21.82 2.73 -17.24
CA GLU A 77 22.65 2.81 -18.43
C GLU A 77 22.11 3.81 -19.49
N PRO A 78 22.99 4.52 -20.21
CA PRO A 78 22.59 5.49 -21.25
C PRO A 78 21.79 4.87 -22.41
N GLU A 79 22.05 3.62 -22.74
CA GLU A 79 21.46 2.88 -23.85
C GLU A 79 20.19 2.10 -23.50
N VAL A 80 19.59 2.35 -22.32
CA VAL A 80 18.35 1.70 -21.89
C VAL A 80 17.23 1.91 -22.92
N ALA A 81 16.50 0.84 -23.22
CA ALA A 81 15.44 0.90 -24.21
C ALA A 81 14.25 1.73 -23.70
N ARG A 82 13.72 2.63 -24.54
CA ARG A 82 12.53 3.43 -24.19
C ARG A 82 11.30 2.58 -23.88
N ALA A 83 11.17 1.40 -24.51
CA ALA A 83 10.10 0.45 -24.23
C ALA A 83 10.18 -0.10 -22.79
N GLU A 84 11.39 -0.48 -22.35
CA GLU A 84 11.64 -0.95 -20.99
C GLU A 84 11.34 0.15 -19.95
N VAL A 85 11.74 1.39 -20.24
CA VAL A 85 11.37 2.55 -19.41
C VAL A 85 9.86 2.72 -19.35
N GLY A 86 9.17 2.61 -20.49
CA GLY A 86 7.71 2.70 -20.57
C GLY A 86 6.99 1.66 -19.71
N GLU A 87 7.43 0.40 -19.76
CA GLU A 87 6.90 -0.68 -18.93
C GLU A 87 7.11 -0.42 -17.43
N ALA A 88 8.31 0.02 -17.05
CA ALA A 88 8.63 0.34 -15.67
C ALA A 88 7.79 1.49 -15.12
N VAL A 89 7.64 2.57 -15.90
CA VAL A 89 6.79 3.71 -15.54
C VAL A 89 5.33 3.27 -15.47
N GLN A 90 4.84 2.48 -16.42
CA GLN A 90 3.46 1.97 -16.40
C GLN A 90 3.19 1.11 -15.15
N GLN A 91 4.15 0.28 -14.72
CA GLN A 91 4.01 -0.47 -13.48
C GLN A 91 3.93 0.46 -12.26
N LEU A 92 4.80 1.48 -12.17
CA LEU A 92 4.78 2.45 -11.08
C LEU A 92 3.46 3.23 -11.04
N VAL A 93 2.93 3.62 -12.21
CA VAL A 93 1.63 4.31 -12.32
C VAL A 93 0.47 3.39 -11.94
N ALA A 94 0.54 2.10 -12.27
CA ALA A 94 -0.46 1.11 -11.85
C ALA A 94 -0.47 0.91 -10.33
N ASP A 95 0.71 0.97 -9.69
CA ASP A 95 0.88 0.86 -8.25
C ASP A 95 0.62 2.17 -7.49
N ALA A 96 0.49 3.29 -8.21
CA ALA A 96 0.23 4.61 -7.65
C ALA A 96 -1.11 4.62 -6.89
N ARG A 97 -1.17 5.35 -5.78
CA ARG A 97 -2.32 5.34 -4.87
C ARG A 97 -2.82 6.74 -4.58
N PHE A 98 -4.12 6.84 -4.39
CA PHE A 98 -4.74 8.02 -3.81
C PHE A 98 -5.17 7.72 -2.38
N CYS A 99 -4.66 8.51 -1.44
CA CYS A 99 -4.93 8.33 -0.02
C CYS A 99 -6.06 9.27 0.45
N THR A 100 -7.18 8.71 0.86
CA THR A 100 -8.25 9.45 1.52
C THR A 100 -8.11 9.31 3.05
N PRO A 101 -7.79 10.40 3.79
CA PRO A 101 -7.65 10.33 5.23
C PRO A 101 -9.01 10.10 5.91
N MET A 102 -9.02 9.27 6.94
CA MET A 102 -10.20 9.07 7.79
C MET A 102 -10.53 10.35 8.55
N PRO A 103 -11.80 10.77 8.65
CA PRO A 103 -12.15 11.91 9.49
C PRO A 103 -11.76 11.63 10.94
N THR A 104 -11.54 12.71 11.70
CA THR A 104 -11.33 12.58 13.14
C THR A 104 -12.67 12.20 13.75
N VAL A 105 -12.69 11.10 14.50
CA VAL A 105 -13.92 10.52 15.06
C VAL A 105 -13.70 10.17 16.53
N TRP A 106 -14.78 10.22 17.30
CA TRP A 106 -14.77 9.75 18.68
C TRP A 106 -14.93 8.23 18.71
N LEU A 107 -13.88 7.50 19.05
CA LEU A 107 -13.91 6.05 19.15
C LEU A 107 -14.36 5.62 20.54
N ALA A 108 -15.28 4.67 20.62
CA ALA A 108 -15.45 3.88 21.84
C ALA A 108 -14.28 2.90 21.95
N ALA A 109 -13.88 2.55 23.18
CA ALA A 109 -12.88 1.50 23.41
C ALA A 109 -13.34 0.20 22.70
N SER A 110 -12.53 -0.31 21.79
CA SER A 110 -12.78 -1.55 21.06
C SER A 110 -11.56 -2.45 21.15
N GLU A 111 -11.77 -3.72 21.47
CA GLU A 111 -10.70 -4.73 21.56
C GLU A 111 -10.59 -5.58 20.28
N ARG A 112 -11.30 -5.24 19.18
CA ARG A 112 -11.38 -6.10 17.99
C ARG A 112 -10.70 -5.50 16.77
N ASN A 113 -9.75 -6.24 16.23
CA ASN A 113 -9.04 -5.89 14.98
C ASN A 113 -10.02 -5.69 13.83
N GLY A 114 -10.03 -4.48 13.26
CA GLY A 114 -10.82 -4.13 12.09
C GLY A 114 -12.31 -3.85 12.34
N ARG A 115 -12.73 -3.73 13.60
CA ARG A 115 -14.08 -3.29 13.98
C ARG A 115 -14.00 -2.23 15.07
N PHE A 116 -14.67 -1.11 14.86
CA PHE A 116 -14.62 0.02 15.78
C PHE A 116 -15.96 0.74 15.83
N VAL A 117 -16.30 1.28 17.00
CA VAL A 117 -17.55 2.01 17.21
C VAL A 117 -17.24 3.49 17.30
N VAL A 118 -17.93 4.28 16.47
CA VAL A 118 -17.87 5.74 16.46
C VAL A 118 -19.06 6.30 17.22
N ARG A 119 -18.79 7.27 18.10
CA ARG A 119 -19.77 7.93 18.96
C ARG A 119 -20.10 9.33 18.47
N PHE A 120 -20.96 9.44 17.46
CA PHE A 120 -21.36 10.73 16.88
C PHE A 120 -22.17 11.59 17.86
N ASP A 121 -22.82 10.99 18.86
CA ASP A 121 -23.46 11.71 19.97
C ASP A 121 -22.46 12.46 20.83
N LEU A 122 -21.35 11.81 21.21
CA LEU A 122 -20.29 12.44 21.99
C LEU A 122 -19.61 13.54 21.16
N MET A 123 -19.39 13.29 19.86
CA MET A 123 -18.90 14.33 18.95
C MET A 123 -19.85 15.53 18.89
N ARG A 124 -21.16 15.30 18.80
CA ARG A 124 -22.15 16.39 18.74
C ARG A 124 -22.15 17.20 20.04
N ARG A 125 -22.04 16.55 21.20
CA ARG A 125 -21.99 17.19 22.51
C ARG A 125 -20.70 18.01 22.70
N ASP A 126 -19.56 17.43 22.34
CA ASP A 126 -18.24 17.97 22.73
C ASP A 126 -17.59 18.82 21.63
N TRP A 127 -17.85 18.51 20.35
CA TRP A 127 -17.25 19.19 19.20
C TRP A 127 -18.27 19.99 18.36
N GLY A 128 -19.57 19.84 18.64
CA GLY A 128 -20.65 20.54 17.94
C GLY A 128 -21.28 19.73 16.79
N ALA A 129 -22.52 20.12 16.44
CA ALA A 129 -23.34 19.38 15.49
C ALA A 129 -22.78 19.34 14.07
N ASP A 130 -22.22 20.45 13.58
CA ASP A 130 -21.69 20.54 12.22
C ASP A 130 -20.44 19.67 12.03
N VAL A 131 -19.57 19.63 13.04
CA VAL A 131 -18.37 18.76 13.04
C VAL A 131 -18.78 17.29 13.03
N ALA A 132 -19.75 16.92 13.88
CA ALA A 132 -20.28 15.56 13.91
C ALA A 132 -20.92 15.15 12.58
N ALA A 133 -21.74 16.01 11.99
CA ALA A 133 -22.38 15.77 10.69
C ALA A 133 -21.36 15.65 9.55
N SER A 134 -20.35 16.52 9.51
CA SER A 134 -19.25 16.46 8.53
C SER A 134 -18.44 15.18 8.66
N ALA A 135 -18.12 14.74 9.88
CA ALA A 135 -17.40 13.50 10.11
C ALA A 135 -18.25 12.28 9.71
N GLN A 136 -19.54 12.27 10.05
CA GLN A 136 -20.46 11.21 9.67
C GLN A 136 -20.56 11.11 8.15
N SER A 137 -20.78 12.23 7.44
CA SER A 137 -20.82 12.24 5.97
C SER A 137 -19.53 11.69 5.36
N ARG A 138 -18.35 12.03 5.90
CA ARG A 138 -17.07 11.49 5.43
C ARG A 138 -16.87 10.01 5.74
N MET A 139 -17.45 9.49 6.82
CA MET A 139 -17.46 8.06 7.09
C MET A 139 -18.39 7.32 6.13
N GLU A 140 -19.55 7.90 5.79
CA GLU A 140 -20.45 7.33 4.78
C GLU A 140 -19.80 7.30 3.39
N ASP A 141 -18.99 8.30 3.03
CA ASP A 141 -18.15 8.24 1.82
C ASP A 141 -17.27 6.97 1.82
N MET A 142 -16.65 6.63 2.95
CA MET A 142 -15.78 5.45 3.08
C MET A 142 -16.54 4.13 2.98
N VAL A 143 -17.79 4.11 3.46
CA VAL A 143 -18.70 2.97 3.26
C VAL A 143 -19.06 2.85 1.79
N ALA A 144 -19.41 3.96 1.14
CA ALA A 144 -19.79 3.96 -0.27
C ALA A 144 -18.63 3.62 -1.21
N MET A 145 -17.39 3.99 -0.86
CA MET A 145 -16.16 3.55 -1.55
C MET A 145 -15.85 2.07 -1.32
N GLY A 146 -16.59 1.38 -0.45
CA GLY A 146 -16.45 -0.06 -0.19
C GLY A 146 -15.34 -0.42 0.80
N PHE A 147 -14.75 0.54 1.50
CA PHE A 147 -13.70 0.27 2.50
C PHE A 147 -14.27 -0.17 3.86
N LEU A 148 -15.48 0.27 4.17
CA LEU A 148 -16.16 0.01 5.43
C LEU A 148 -17.56 -0.56 5.18
N THR A 149 -18.04 -1.37 6.11
CA THR A 149 -19.47 -1.60 6.31
C THR A 149 -19.92 -0.90 7.58
N ARG A 150 -21.20 -0.51 7.63
CA ARG A 150 -21.79 0.19 8.77
C ARG A 150 -22.91 -0.64 9.41
N ARG A 151 -23.01 -0.57 10.73
CA ARG A 151 -24.12 -1.12 11.52
C ARG A 151 -24.43 -0.17 12.66
N ASP A 152 -25.68 0.26 12.78
CA ASP A 152 -26.10 1.08 13.92
C ASP A 152 -26.11 0.23 15.20
N VAL A 153 -25.57 0.77 16.31
CA VAL A 153 -25.43 0.05 17.60
C VAL A 153 -25.99 0.90 18.73
N SER A 154 -27.32 1.04 18.75
CA SER A 154 -28.05 1.87 19.72
C SER A 154 -27.84 1.46 21.18
N GLU A 155 -27.48 0.20 21.43
CA GLU A 155 -27.12 -0.34 22.75
C GLU A 155 -25.90 0.36 23.40
N VAL A 156 -24.98 0.91 22.60
CA VAL A 156 -23.78 1.61 23.08
C VAL A 156 -24.05 3.10 23.34
N GLY A 157 -25.02 3.67 22.63
CA GLY A 157 -25.41 5.07 22.71
C GLY A 157 -26.26 5.50 21.53
N ILE A 158 -27.01 6.60 21.70
CA ILE A 158 -27.80 7.19 20.62
C ILE A 158 -26.85 7.61 19.49
N GLY A 159 -27.09 7.16 18.26
CA GLY A 159 -26.22 7.52 17.12
C GLY A 159 -24.81 6.92 17.18
N ALA A 160 -24.59 5.89 18.00
CA ALA A 160 -23.38 5.08 17.92
C ALA A 160 -23.45 4.16 16.68
N VAL A 161 -22.38 4.15 15.90
CA VAL A 161 -22.28 3.37 14.66
C VAL A 161 -21.03 2.51 14.71
N GLU A 162 -21.20 1.21 14.48
CA GLU A 162 -20.12 0.26 14.32
C GLU A 162 -19.69 0.23 12.85
N TYR A 163 -18.41 0.47 12.61
CA TYR A 163 -17.77 0.32 11.31
C TYR A 163 -16.88 -0.93 11.32
N THR A 164 -16.95 -1.70 10.24
CA THR A 164 -16.12 -2.89 10.04
C THR A 164 -15.34 -2.76 8.74
N LEU A 165 -14.03 -3.05 8.78
CA LEU A 165 -13.20 -3.07 7.57
C LEU A 165 -13.63 -4.21 6.64
N THR A 166 -13.85 -3.87 5.38
CA THR A 166 -13.99 -4.86 4.30
C THR A 166 -12.63 -5.48 3.97
N ARG A 167 -12.61 -6.42 3.01
CA ARG A 167 -11.34 -6.99 2.51
C ARG A 167 -10.47 -5.90 1.87
N GLU A 168 -11.09 -5.08 1.03
CA GLU A 168 -10.49 -3.94 0.33
C GLU A 168 -10.06 -2.87 1.33
N GLY A 169 -10.89 -2.56 2.32
CA GLY A 169 -10.56 -1.66 3.41
C GLY A 169 -9.29 -2.09 4.17
N ARG A 170 -9.18 -3.39 4.52
CA ARG A 170 -7.95 -3.92 5.15
C ARG A 170 -6.72 -3.82 4.25
N LEU A 171 -6.86 -4.08 2.95
CA LEU A 171 -5.77 -4.04 2.00
C LEU A 171 -5.20 -2.61 1.81
N TYR A 172 -6.09 -1.62 1.79
CA TYR A 172 -5.76 -0.23 1.49
C TYR A 172 -5.56 0.65 2.72
N LEU A 173 -5.92 0.18 3.92
CA LEU A 173 -5.67 0.91 5.16
C LEU A 173 -4.16 1.13 5.37
N ARG A 174 -3.81 2.37 5.75
CA ARG A 174 -2.48 2.79 6.17
C ARG A 174 -2.60 3.48 7.53
N GLY A 175 -1.69 3.14 8.43
CA GLY A 175 -1.80 3.46 9.85
C GLY A 175 -2.73 2.52 10.62
N ALA A 176 -2.86 2.72 11.93
CA ALA A 176 -3.82 2.00 12.76
C ALA A 176 -4.91 2.96 13.26
N ILE A 177 -6.14 2.45 13.36
CA ILE A 177 -7.32 3.24 13.75
C ILE A 177 -7.18 3.83 15.16
N ASP A 178 -6.43 3.17 16.03
CA ASP A 178 -6.19 3.50 17.43
C ASP A 178 -4.78 4.08 17.69
N SER A 179 -3.94 4.24 16.67
CA SER A 179 -2.53 4.62 16.83
C SER A 179 -2.26 6.10 17.17
N GLY A 180 -3.29 6.91 17.44
CA GLY A 180 -3.18 8.37 17.61
C GLY A 180 -2.79 9.13 16.34
N GLN A 181 -2.23 8.46 15.33
CA GLN A 181 -2.05 8.94 13.98
C GLN A 181 -3.34 8.79 13.18
N ARG A 182 -3.58 9.71 12.23
CA ARG A 182 -4.78 9.66 11.39
C ARG A 182 -4.63 8.58 10.32
N PRO A 183 -5.44 7.50 10.36
CA PRO A 183 -5.35 6.49 9.32
C PRO A 183 -5.88 7.03 7.98
N ALA A 184 -5.44 6.42 6.89
CA ALA A 184 -5.89 6.73 5.54
C ALA A 184 -6.14 5.47 4.73
N PHE A 185 -7.08 5.53 3.79
CA PHE A 185 -7.30 4.48 2.80
C PHE A 185 -6.61 4.89 1.50
N CYS A 186 -5.56 4.15 1.14
CA CYS A 186 -4.75 4.40 -0.05
C CYS A 186 -5.05 3.34 -1.11
N ALA A 187 -6.02 3.64 -1.97
CA ALA A 187 -6.48 2.77 -3.05
C ALA A 187 -5.81 3.11 -4.39
N PRO A 188 -5.76 2.19 -5.36
CA PRO A 188 -5.10 2.41 -6.65
C PRO A 188 -5.67 3.63 -7.39
N ALA A 189 -4.80 4.38 -8.04
CA ALA A 189 -5.16 5.56 -8.82
C ALA A 189 -5.79 5.21 -10.18
N GLU A 190 -5.62 3.96 -10.66
CA GLU A 190 -6.16 3.43 -11.92
C GLU A 190 -5.87 4.35 -13.12
N ARG A 191 -4.60 4.79 -13.22
CA ARG A 191 -4.10 5.61 -14.33
C ARG A 191 -3.31 4.76 -15.31
N ARG A 192 -3.23 5.23 -16.56
CA ARG A 192 -2.36 4.65 -17.60
C ARG A 192 -1.44 5.69 -18.20
N VAL A 193 -0.23 5.27 -18.53
CA VAL A 193 0.74 6.07 -19.28
C VAL A 193 0.25 6.17 -20.73
N VAL A 194 0.38 7.36 -21.30
CA VAL A 194 0.09 7.61 -22.71
C VAL A 194 1.40 7.63 -23.49
N GLU A 195 2.36 8.45 -23.06
CA GLU A 195 3.64 8.58 -23.73
C GLU A 195 4.74 9.01 -22.75
N ILE A 196 5.96 8.49 -22.94
CA ILE A 196 7.16 9.07 -22.33
C ILE A 196 7.54 10.32 -23.12
N THR A 197 7.54 11.51 -22.52
CA THR A 197 7.83 12.77 -23.23
C THR A 197 9.30 13.20 -23.14
N ALA A 198 10.01 12.82 -22.08
CA ALA A 198 11.43 13.11 -21.94
C ALA A 198 12.17 12.09 -21.07
N MET A 199 13.46 11.91 -21.33
CA MET A 199 14.40 11.10 -20.56
C MET A 199 15.67 11.91 -20.31
N GLU A 200 16.00 12.12 -19.03
CA GLU A 200 17.12 12.94 -18.59
C GLU A 200 17.99 12.15 -17.61
N TRP A 201 19.27 11.95 -17.92
CA TRP A 201 20.21 11.31 -17.00
C TRP A 201 20.81 12.35 -16.06
N GLY A 202 20.93 12.00 -14.78
CA GLY A 202 21.44 12.91 -13.76
C GLY A 202 21.62 12.22 -12.41
N GLN A 203 21.74 13.03 -11.37
CA GLN A 203 21.67 12.58 -9.98
C GLN A 203 20.40 13.17 -9.39
N PHE A 204 19.42 12.30 -9.12
CA PHE A 204 18.14 12.67 -8.54
C PHE A 204 17.96 11.93 -7.21
N PRO A 205 17.07 12.42 -6.32
CA PRO A 205 16.92 11.84 -4.98
C PRO A 205 16.64 10.33 -4.97
N CYS A 206 15.89 9.82 -5.95
CA CYS A 206 15.43 8.42 -5.98
C CYS A 206 15.90 7.66 -7.24
N GLY A 207 16.81 8.28 -8.00
CA GLY A 207 17.48 7.60 -9.10
C GLY A 207 18.34 8.44 -10.01
N THR A 208 18.66 7.89 -11.17
CA THR A 208 19.66 8.44 -12.08
C THR A 208 19.14 8.71 -13.49
N LEU A 209 17.94 8.23 -13.80
CA LEU A 209 17.20 8.57 -15.00
C LEU A 209 15.88 9.21 -14.58
N ARG A 210 15.71 10.50 -14.84
CA ARG A 210 14.42 11.18 -14.71
C ARG A 210 13.63 10.98 -15.98
N VAL A 211 12.38 10.57 -15.81
CA VAL A 211 11.45 10.31 -16.89
C VAL A 211 10.26 11.23 -16.72
N ARG A 212 9.96 12.01 -17.76
CA ARG A 212 8.71 12.75 -17.86
C ARG A 212 7.79 12.03 -18.82
N PHE A 213 6.50 12.00 -18.50
CA PHE A 213 5.50 11.29 -19.28
C PHE A 213 4.14 11.97 -19.18
N THR A 214 3.25 11.63 -20.10
CA THR A 214 1.84 11.95 -20.01
C THR A 214 1.07 10.72 -19.54
N HIS A 215 0.02 10.95 -18.76
CA HIS A 215 -0.87 9.90 -18.28
C HIS A 215 -2.32 10.32 -18.40
N THR A 216 -3.23 9.36 -18.41
CA THR A 216 -4.68 9.65 -18.46
C THR A 216 -5.47 8.63 -17.65
N ALA A 217 -6.78 8.86 -17.54
CA ALA A 217 -7.75 7.85 -17.10
C ALA A 217 -8.97 7.89 -18.01
N ASP A 218 -9.39 6.72 -18.46
CA ASP A 218 -10.59 6.58 -19.29
C ASP A 218 -11.87 6.55 -18.43
N ALA A 219 -11.74 6.20 -17.14
CA ALA A 219 -12.84 6.14 -16.19
C ALA A 219 -12.38 6.55 -14.78
N TRP A 220 -13.34 6.81 -13.91
CA TRP A 220 -13.06 6.93 -12.48
C TRP A 220 -12.54 5.60 -11.92
N PRO A 221 -11.65 5.63 -10.91
CA PRO A 221 -11.23 4.42 -10.23
C PRO A 221 -12.44 3.63 -9.72
N ALA A 222 -12.36 2.30 -9.70
CA ALA A 222 -13.49 1.44 -9.33
C ALA A 222 -14.06 1.74 -7.93
N TRP A 223 -13.23 2.27 -7.03
CA TRP A 223 -13.64 2.67 -5.68
C TRP A 223 -14.30 4.06 -5.61
N ALA A 224 -14.13 4.93 -6.61
CA ALA A 224 -14.65 6.30 -6.63
C ALA A 224 -16.12 6.35 -7.09
N THR A 225 -17.00 5.74 -6.29
CA THR A 225 -18.42 5.51 -6.61
C THR A 225 -19.31 6.73 -6.33
N THR A 226 -18.88 7.67 -5.48
CA THR A 226 -19.68 8.82 -5.04
C THR A 226 -19.27 10.12 -5.72
N ALA A 227 -20.20 11.07 -5.85
CA ALA A 227 -19.92 12.39 -6.38
C ALA A 227 -18.85 13.14 -5.57
N SER A 228 -18.89 13.03 -4.23
CA SER A 228 -17.90 13.62 -3.33
C SER A 228 -16.49 13.07 -3.56
N SER A 229 -16.34 11.76 -3.75
CA SER A 229 -15.04 11.14 -4.05
C SER A 229 -14.50 11.60 -5.40
N ARG A 230 -15.34 11.65 -6.44
CA ARG A 230 -14.96 12.12 -7.78
C ARG A 230 -14.55 13.59 -7.78
N GLN A 231 -15.31 14.46 -7.13
CA GLN A 231 -14.98 15.87 -7.00
C GLN A 231 -13.63 16.10 -6.32
N ARG A 232 -13.27 15.30 -5.30
CA ARG A 232 -11.93 15.37 -4.67
C ARG A 232 -10.81 14.96 -5.64
N LEU A 233 -11.06 13.95 -6.46
CA LEU A 233 -10.09 13.51 -7.47
C LEU A 233 -9.90 14.58 -8.56
N GLU A 234 -10.98 15.23 -9.01
CA GLU A 234 -10.94 16.34 -9.98
C GLU A 234 -10.11 17.55 -9.51
N GLN A 235 -10.03 17.78 -8.20
CA GLN A 235 -9.20 18.85 -7.64
C GLN A 235 -7.70 18.55 -7.70
N THR A 236 -7.33 17.27 -7.81
CA THR A 236 -5.93 16.83 -7.75
C THR A 236 -5.41 16.45 -9.14
N TRP A 237 -6.28 15.94 -9.99
CA TRP A 237 -5.92 15.27 -11.23
C TRP A 237 -6.66 15.84 -12.44
N PRO A 238 -6.12 15.64 -13.65
CA PRO A 238 -6.80 16.05 -14.87
C PRO A 238 -8.18 15.38 -15.00
N PRO A 239 -9.11 16.02 -15.73
CA PRO A 239 -10.37 15.40 -16.13
C PRO A 239 -10.18 14.06 -16.84
N LEU A 240 -11.23 13.24 -16.84
CA LEU A 240 -11.21 11.95 -17.56
C LEU A 240 -11.00 12.17 -19.06
N GLY A 241 -10.16 11.33 -19.67
CA GLY A 241 -9.77 11.42 -21.07
C GLY A 241 -8.76 12.52 -21.39
N GLU A 242 -8.48 13.44 -20.45
CA GLU A 242 -7.45 14.45 -20.63
C GLU A 242 -6.07 13.94 -20.19
N ASN A 243 -5.02 14.53 -20.75
CA ASN A 243 -3.64 14.20 -20.41
C ASN A 243 -3.22 14.99 -19.16
N GLY A 244 -2.73 14.27 -18.15
CA GLY A 244 -1.92 14.79 -17.06
C GLY A 244 -0.44 14.62 -17.34
N TYR A 245 0.37 15.19 -16.45
CA TYR A 245 1.82 15.10 -16.49
C TYR A 245 2.32 14.25 -15.32
N GLY A 246 3.29 13.41 -15.61
CA GLY A 246 3.98 12.62 -14.62
C GLY A 246 5.49 12.82 -14.71
N GLU A 247 6.13 12.72 -13.55
CA GLU A 247 7.59 12.70 -13.42
C GLU A 247 7.99 11.63 -12.41
N VAL A 248 9.06 10.90 -12.70
CA VAL A 248 9.63 9.91 -11.80
C VAL A 248 11.13 9.76 -12.06
N SER A 249 11.93 9.47 -11.04
CA SER A 249 13.32 9.04 -11.23
C SER A 249 13.49 7.54 -11.05
N LEU A 250 14.29 6.92 -11.91
CA LEU A 250 14.51 5.48 -11.99
C LEU A 250 15.96 5.12 -11.72
N SER A 251 16.14 3.94 -11.14
CA SER A 251 17.40 3.22 -10.94
C SER A 251 17.21 1.74 -11.26
N ARG A 252 18.32 1.05 -11.53
CA ARG A 252 18.35 -0.41 -11.59
C ARG A 252 18.41 -0.96 -10.18
N GLN A 253 17.52 -1.87 -9.83
CA GLN A 253 17.57 -2.59 -8.56
C GLN A 253 17.97 -4.04 -8.79
N TRP A 254 18.99 -4.46 -8.05
CA TRP A 254 19.49 -5.82 -8.07
C TRP A 254 19.44 -6.40 -6.67
N PHE A 255 19.19 -7.69 -6.60
CA PHE A 255 19.18 -8.49 -5.39
C PHE A 255 20.08 -9.71 -5.56
N ARG A 256 20.67 -10.14 -4.45
CA ARG A 256 21.23 -11.48 -4.36
C ARG A 256 20.10 -12.49 -4.52
N VAL A 257 20.36 -13.62 -5.20
CA VAL A 257 19.32 -14.63 -5.51
C VAL A 257 18.54 -15.08 -4.26
N ALA A 258 19.23 -15.28 -3.13
CA ALA A 258 18.60 -15.68 -1.87
C ALA A 258 17.75 -14.57 -1.20
N SER A 259 17.93 -13.32 -1.62
CA SER A 259 17.37 -12.11 -1.01
C SER A 259 16.35 -11.43 -1.92
N LEU A 260 16.02 -12.02 -3.08
CA LEU A 260 15.05 -11.50 -4.04
C LEU A 260 13.62 -11.54 -3.45
N PRO A 261 12.95 -10.39 -3.28
CA PRO A 261 11.58 -10.36 -2.80
C PRO A 261 10.62 -11.04 -3.79
N ARG A 262 9.54 -11.64 -3.28
CA ARG A 262 8.51 -12.25 -4.12
C ARG A 262 7.92 -11.22 -5.07
N GLY A 263 7.94 -11.52 -6.38
CA GLY A 263 7.43 -10.65 -7.43
C GLY A 263 8.39 -9.57 -7.91
N ALA A 264 9.56 -9.41 -7.27
CA ALA A 264 10.62 -8.55 -7.79
C ALA A 264 11.37 -9.26 -8.93
N ARG A 265 11.93 -8.47 -9.85
CA ARG A 265 12.79 -8.94 -10.94
C ARG A 265 14.18 -8.33 -10.80
N ASN A 266 15.21 -9.15 -10.99
CA ASN A 266 16.58 -8.68 -10.90
C ASN A 266 16.93 -7.76 -12.05
N GLY A 267 17.55 -6.63 -11.72
CA GLY A 267 17.84 -5.57 -12.66
C GLY A 267 16.60 -4.77 -13.06
N ALA A 268 15.44 -4.89 -12.40
CA ALA A 268 14.29 -4.07 -12.78
C ALA A 268 14.55 -2.57 -12.59
N LEU A 269 13.95 -1.75 -13.45
CA LEU A 269 13.89 -0.31 -13.24
C LEU A 269 12.85 0.00 -12.17
N VAL A 270 13.26 0.72 -11.13
CA VAL A 270 12.40 1.12 -10.00
C VAL A 270 12.70 2.57 -9.62
N SER A 271 11.72 3.25 -9.02
CA SER A 271 11.99 4.46 -8.26
C SER A 271 12.29 4.07 -6.82
N ALA A 272 13.50 4.36 -6.36
CA ALA A 272 14.01 3.89 -5.08
C ALA A 272 14.69 5.03 -4.32
N CYS A 273 13.92 5.72 -3.48
CA CYS A 273 14.47 6.64 -2.49
C CYS A 273 15.05 5.82 -1.35
N LEU A 274 16.34 5.94 -1.11
CA LEU A 274 17.03 5.23 -0.05
C LEU A 274 16.96 5.99 1.29
N ASP A 275 17.03 5.25 2.40
CA ASP A 275 17.29 5.84 3.71
C ASP A 275 18.71 6.42 3.81
N ASP A 276 18.99 7.13 4.91
CA ASP A 276 20.28 7.79 5.14
C ASP A 276 21.45 6.78 5.10
N ASP A 277 21.23 5.56 5.59
CA ASP A 277 22.21 4.46 5.59
C ASP A 277 22.30 3.73 4.24
N ARG A 278 21.40 4.05 3.30
CA ARG A 278 21.31 3.47 1.95
C ARG A 278 21.09 1.96 1.91
N GLU A 279 20.54 1.40 2.97
CA GLU A 279 20.29 -0.04 3.10
C GLU A 279 18.87 -0.42 2.68
N ARG A 280 17.93 0.53 2.69
CA ARG A 280 16.51 0.25 2.42
C ARG A 280 15.88 1.28 1.51
N VAL A 281 14.97 0.81 0.66
CA VAL A 281 14.08 1.68 -0.12
C VAL A 281 12.93 2.12 0.78
N ILE A 282 12.83 3.42 1.04
CA ILE A 282 11.82 4.01 1.93
C ILE A 282 10.67 4.70 1.20
N ALA A 283 10.89 5.11 -0.05
CA ALA A 283 9.89 5.81 -0.85
C ALA A 283 10.14 5.67 -2.36
N ASN A 284 9.20 6.20 -3.14
CA ASN A 284 9.38 6.55 -4.54
C ASN A 284 9.07 8.04 -4.73
N ASP A 285 9.52 8.61 -5.83
CA ASP A 285 9.29 10.01 -6.20
C ASP A 285 8.32 10.17 -7.36
N LEU A 286 7.43 9.18 -7.56
CA LEU A 286 6.40 9.28 -8.59
C LEU A 286 5.48 10.46 -8.28
N ASN A 287 5.46 11.42 -9.20
CA ASN A 287 4.55 12.54 -9.16
C ASN A 287 3.56 12.45 -10.33
N LEU A 288 2.27 12.62 -10.04
CA LEU A 288 1.18 12.66 -11.02
C LEU A 288 0.38 13.93 -10.79
N SER A 289 0.34 14.83 -11.77
CA SER A 289 -0.27 16.14 -11.63
C SER A 289 -1.12 16.52 -12.84
N ALA A 290 -2.06 17.43 -12.61
CA ALA A 290 -2.70 18.16 -13.70
C ALA A 290 -1.67 18.96 -14.53
N PRO A 291 -2.00 19.33 -15.78
CA PRO A 291 -1.24 20.32 -16.54
C PRO A 291 -1.01 21.59 -15.75
N PRO A 292 0.16 22.25 -15.86
CA PRO A 292 0.31 23.61 -15.36
C PRO A 292 -0.74 24.51 -16.03
N PRO A 293 -1.37 25.45 -15.29
CA PRO A 293 -2.24 26.44 -15.90
C PRO A 293 -1.42 27.30 -16.87
N TYR A 294 -1.94 27.48 -18.09
CA TYR A 294 -1.33 28.33 -19.12
C TYR A 294 -1.32 29.81 -18.72
#